data_AF-A0A094A8I4-F1
#
_entry.id   AF-A0A094A8I4-F1
#
_cell.length_a   1.000
_cell.length_b   1.000
_cell.length_c   1.000
_cell.angle_alpha   90.00
_cell.angle_beta   90.00
_cell.angle_gamma   90.00
#
_symmetry.space_group_name_H-M   'P 1'
#
loop_
_entity.id
_entity.type
_entity.pdbx_description
1 polymer ?
#
loop_
_entity_poly.entity_id
_entity_poly.type
_entity_poly.pdbx_seq_one_letter_code
_entity_poly.pdbx_strand_id
1 'polypeptide(L)'
;MILIHRNPSTLRQLNRKANAIWVANATAASLRRFTAEAKKLGDARVIPDPHPSVPEQHYGAIVVGGGPAGLATVGTLLDEDVKPILWVDEKFQGGRLNAQYREVPSNTKVSLFIAFARATAAFRKIADQDPTPPAYAALQAMDQD
;
A
#
# COMPACT_ATOMS: atom_id res chain seq x y z
N MET A 1 -20.15 -27.98 3.20
CA MET A 1 -18.89 -28.12 2.43
C MET A 1 -19.19 -27.74 0.99
N ILE A 2 -19.00 -26.46 0.63
CA ILE A 2 -19.34 -25.94 -0.71
C ILE A 2 -18.04 -25.81 -1.49
N LEU A 3 -17.88 -26.64 -2.52
CA LEU A 3 -16.74 -26.62 -3.43
C LEU A 3 -16.93 -25.45 -4.41
N ILE A 4 -16.25 -24.32 -4.17
CA ILE A 4 -16.27 -23.18 -5.09
C ILE A 4 -15.36 -23.54 -6.27
N HIS A 5 -15.99 -23.97 -7.37
CA HIS A 5 -15.30 -24.20 -8.64
C HIS A 5 -14.80 -22.85 -9.18
N ARG A 6 -13.49 -22.59 -9.03
CA ARG A 6 -12.85 -21.39 -9.60
C ARG A 6 -12.88 -21.49 -11.13
N ASN A 7 -13.76 -20.72 -11.77
CA ASN A 7 -13.84 -20.62 -13.22
C ASN A 7 -12.76 -19.64 -13.74
N PRO A 8 -11.80 -20.07 -14.57
CA PRO A 8 -10.72 -19.21 -15.05
C PRO A 8 -11.16 -18.12 -16.04
N SER A 9 -12.41 -18.11 -16.50
CA SER A 9 -12.94 -17.07 -17.38
C SER A 9 -13.41 -15.82 -16.62
N THR A 10 -13.95 -15.97 -15.40
CA THR A 10 -14.39 -14.85 -14.56
C THR A 10 -13.20 -14.03 -14.06
N LEU A 11 -12.09 -14.68 -13.73
CA LEU A 11 -10.82 -14.02 -13.38
C LEU A 11 -10.25 -13.18 -14.54
N ARG A 12 -10.36 -13.66 -15.79
CA ARG A 12 -9.91 -12.91 -16.97
C ARG A 12 -10.79 -11.69 -17.26
N GLN A 13 -12.09 -11.79 -16.98
CA GLN A 13 -13.02 -10.68 -17.19
C GLN A 13 -12.85 -9.57 -16.15
N LEU A 14 -12.56 -9.94 -14.89
CA LEU A 14 -12.20 -9.00 -13.83
C LEU A 14 -10.86 -8.30 -14.15
N ASN A 15 -9.85 -9.04 -14.63
CA ASN A 15 -8.58 -8.44 -15.06
C ASN A 15 -8.72 -7.48 -16.25
N ARG A 16 -9.60 -7.79 -17.22
CA ARG A 16 -9.89 -6.87 -18.34
C ARG A 16 -10.63 -5.61 -17.89
N LYS A 17 -11.57 -5.73 -16.94
CA LYS A 17 -12.26 -4.56 -16.37
C LYS A 17 -11.32 -3.68 -15.54
N ALA A 18 -10.42 -4.28 -14.74
CA ALA A 18 -9.39 -3.54 -14.02
C ALA A 18 -8.49 -2.76 -15.00
N ASN A 19 -7.98 -3.40 -16.05
CA ASN A 19 -7.13 -2.72 -17.04
C ASN A 19 -7.86 -1.61 -17.82
N ALA A 20 -9.17 -1.75 -18.09
CA ALA A 20 -9.94 -0.71 -18.78
C ALA A 20 -10.17 0.53 -17.90
N ILE A 21 -10.32 0.35 -16.58
CA ILE A 21 -10.54 1.46 -15.63
C ILE A 21 -9.26 2.30 -15.45
N TRP A 22 -8.07 1.69 -15.56
CA TRP A 22 -6.79 2.40 -15.47
C TRP A 22 -6.37 3.15 -16.76
N VAL A 23 -7.08 2.96 -17.87
CA VAL A 23 -6.72 3.57 -19.17
C VAL A 23 -7.55 4.83 -19.50
N ALA A 24 -8.62 5.13 -18.76
CA ALA A 24 -9.44 6.30 -19.04
C ALA A 24 -8.96 7.56 -18.28
N ASN A 25 -8.32 8.46 -19.03
CA ASN A 25 -8.20 9.91 -18.81
C ASN A 25 -7.49 10.42 -17.54
N ALA A 26 -6.15 10.46 -17.60
CA ALA A 26 -5.36 11.45 -16.87
C ALA A 26 -4.56 12.29 -17.89
N THR A 27 -4.93 13.56 -18.03
CA THR A 27 -4.27 14.53 -18.91
C THR A 27 -2.83 14.80 -18.48
N ALA A 28 -1.95 14.86 -19.48
CA ALA A 28 -0.50 14.67 -19.47
C ALA A 28 0.40 15.72 -18.76
N ALA A 29 -0.06 16.51 -17.79
CA ALA A 29 0.74 17.70 -17.40
C ALA A 29 1.67 17.58 -16.17
N SER A 30 1.59 16.56 -15.30
CA SER A 30 2.50 16.52 -14.12
C SER A 30 2.83 15.16 -13.52
N LEU A 31 2.33 14.05 -14.05
CA LEU A 31 2.73 12.72 -13.59
C LEU A 31 3.87 12.22 -14.47
N ARG A 32 5.12 12.40 -14.00
CA ARG A 32 6.24 11.59 -14.49
C ARG A 32 5.94 10.13 -14.14
N ARG A 33 5.32 9.39 -15.06
CA ARG A 33 5.25 7.93 -15.02
C ARG A 33 6.68 7.41 -15.00
N PHE A 34 7.16 7.00 -13.84
CA PHE A 34 8.24 6.03 -13.76
C PHE A 34 7.60 4.67 -14.01
N THR A 35 7.41 4.31 -15.29
CA THR A 35 7.26 2.90 -15.65
C THR A 35 8.62 2.26 -15.46
N ALA A 36 8.85 1.67 -14.28
CA ALA A 36 9.96 0.75 -14.11
C ALA A 36 9.59 -0.52 -14.90
N GLU A 37 10.06 -0.64 -16.14
CA GLU A 37 10.08 -1.93 -16.80
C GLU A 37 11.00 -2.84 -15.98
N ALA A 38 10.41 -3.83 -15.30
CA ALA A 38 11.16 -4.93 -14.74
C ALA A 38 11.67 -5.80 -15.90
N LYS A 39 12.80 -5.39 -16.49
CA LYS A 39 13.49 -6.18 -17.52
C LYS A 39 14.01 -7.44 -16.86
N LYS A 40 13.46 -8.59 -17.24
CA LYS A 40 14.02 -9.90 -16.89
C LYS A 40 15.48 -9.91 -17.36
N LEU A 41 16.42 -10.02 -16.43
CA LEU A 41 17.85 -10.07 -16.72
C LEU A 41 18.13 -11.36 -17.50
N GLY A 42 18.21 -11.27 -18.82
CA GLY A 42 18.73 -12.33 -19.68
C GLY A 42 20.27 -12.32 -19.67
N ASP A 43 20.86 -13.47 -20.02
CA ASP A 43 22.30 -13.82 -19.97
C ASP A 43 23.21 -12.85 -20.74
N ALA A 44 23.38 -11.62 -20.24
CA ALA A 44 24.39 -10.69 -20.70
C ALA A 44 25.69 -10.94 -19.93
N ARG A 45 26.82 -11.07 -20.65
CA ARG A 45 28.16 -11.10 -20.06
C ARG A 45 28.35 -9.86 -19.18
N VAL A 46 28.35 -10.08 -17.87
CA VAL A 46 28.65 -9.07 -16.86
C VAL A 46 30.15 -8.76 -16.92
N ILE A 47 30.50 -7.53 -17.30
CA ILE A 47 31.84 -6.99 -17.06
C ILE A 47 31.94 -6.85 -15.54
N PRO A 48 32.93 -7.47 -14.85
CA PRO A 48 33.00 -7.38 -13.39
C PRO A 48 33.25 -5.93 -12.97
N ASP A 49 32.31 -5.34 -12.24
CA ASP A 49 32.53 -4.05 -11.61
C ASP A 49 33.69 -4.15 -10.61
N PRO A 50 34.63 -3.18 -10.58
CA PRO A 50 35.77 -3.19 -9.67
C PRO A 50 35.40 -2.88 -8.20
N HIS A 51 34.14 -2.56 -7.93
CA HIS A 51 33.62 -2.39 -6.58
C HIS A 51 32.96 -3.70 -6.11
N PRO A 52 33.19 -4.16 -4.86
CA PRO A 52 32.56 -5.37 -4.35
C PRO A 52 31.04 -5.25 -4.57
N SER A 53 30.51 -6.19 -5.35
CA SER A 53 29.12 -6.25 -5.75
C SER A 53 28.25 -6.18 -4.51
N VAL A 54 27.61 -5.01 -4.34
CA VAL A 54 26.56 -4.85 -3.33
C VAL A 54 25.55 -5.96 -3.64
N PRO A 55 25.21 -6.85 -2.70
CA PRO A 55 24.27 -7.93 -2.98
C PRO A 55 22.98 -7.31 -3.50
N GLU A 56 22.57 -7.73 -4.71
CA GLU A 56 21.37 -7.23 -5.38
C GLU A 56 20.16 -7.63 -4.55
N GLN A 57 19.68 -6.74 -3.68
CA GLN A 57 18.50 -6.99 -2.86
C GLN A 57 17.26 -6.79 -3.73
N HIS A 58 16.59 -7.89 -4.03
CA HIS A 58 15.29 -7.87 -4.69
C HIS A 58 14.17 -7.74 -3.67
N TYR A 59 13.29 -6.76 -3.92
CA TYR A 59 12.07 -6.55 -3.15
C TYR A 59 10.86 -7.09 -3.91
N GLY A 60 9.95 -7.75 -3.19
CA GLY A 60 8.67 -8.20 -3.75
C GLY A 60 7.73 -7.03 -4.04
N ALA A 61 7.90 -5.92 -3.31
CA ALA A 61 7.23 -4.65 -3.58
C ALA A 61 8.03 -3.47 -3.04
N ILE A 62 7.90 -2.32 -3.71
CA ILE A 62 8.40 -1.03 -3.24
C ILE A 62 7.20 -0.09 -3.08
N VAL A 63 7.04 0.50 -1.90
CA VAL A 63 6.02 1.50 -1.61
C VAL A 63 6.70 2.82 -1.32
N VAL A 64 6.36 3.86 -2.09
CA VAL A 64 6.88 5.23 -1.88
C VAL A 64 5.76 6.11 -1.35
N GLY A 65 5.95 6.62 -0.14
CA GLY A 65 5.01 7.42 0.62
C GLY A 65 4.48 6.69 1.86
N GLY A 66 4.53 7.36 3.01
CA GLY A 66 4.05 6.93 4.32
C GLY A 66 2.77 7.64 4.76
N GLY A 67 2.05 8.21 3.80
CA GLY A 67 0.70 8.76 4.00
C GLY A 67 -0.38 7.67 4.02
N PRO A 68 -1.67 8.07 4.09
CA PRO A 68 -2.79 7.12 4.21
C PRO A 68 -2.81 6.04 3.13
N ALA A 69 -2.56 6.41 1.87
CA ALA A 69 -2.53 5.46 0.75
C ALA A 69 -1.35 4.47 0.85
N GLY A 70 -0.17 4.96 1.25
CA GLY A 70 1.02 4.12 1.43
C GLY A 70 0.85 3.13 2.57
N LEU A 71 0.33 3.62 3.71
CA LEU A 71 -0.02 2.77 4.85
C LEU A 71 -1.02 1.68 4.43
N ALA A 72 -2.13 2.05 3.79
CA ALA A 72 -3.12 1.10 3.29
C ALA A 72 -2.49 0.04 2.35
N THR A 73 -1.62 0.47 1.45
CA THR A 73 -0.90 -0.42 0.52
C THR A 73 -0.04 -1.43 1.28
N VAL A 74 0.76 -0.98 2.24
CA VAL A 74 1.61 -1.87 3.05
C VAL A 74 0.77 -2.85 3.86
N GLY A 75 -0.34 -2.42 4.45
CA GLY A 75 -1.25 -3.30 5.16
C GLY A 75 -1.77 -4.44 4.27
N THR A 76 -2.22 -4.13 3.06
CA THR A 76 -2.69 -5.14 2.09
C THR A 76 -1.55 -6.06 1.65
N LEU A 77 -0.37 -5.53 1.35
CA LEU A 77 0.79 -6.35 0.95
C LEU A 77 1.22 -7.32 2.05
N LEU A 78 1.11 -6.92 3.32
CA LEU A 78 1.38 -7.80 4.47
C LEU A 78 0.32 -8.91 4.60
N ASP A 79 -0.95 -8.61 4.36
CA ASP A 79 -2.03 -9.61 4.38
C ASP A 79 -1.89 -10.63 3.23
N GLU A 80 -1.36 -10.22 2.07
CA GLU A 80 -1.04 -11.08 0.93
C GLU A 80 0.34 -11.76 1.03
N ASP A 81 1.02 -11.66 2.18
CA ASP A 81 2.34 -12.25 2.45
C ASP A 81 3.45 -11.84 1.46
N VAL A 82 3.36 -10.64 0.87
CA VAL A 82 4.40 -10.12 -0.04
C VAL A 82 5.63 -9.72 0.77
N LYS A 83 6.78 -10.34 0.48
CA LYS A 83 8.06 -10.09 1.17
C LYS A 83 9.25 -10.23 0.21
N PRO A 84 10.34 -9.45 0.38
CA PRO A 84 10.47 -8.30 1.29
C PRO A 84 9.82 -7.03 0.70
N ILE A 85 9.31 -6.13 1.56
CA ILE A 85 8.73 -4.85 1.16
C ILE A 85 9.71 -3.73 1.50
N LEU A 86 10.08 -2.92 0.51
CA LEU A 86 10.77 -1.65 0.74
C LEU A 86 9.75 -0.54 0.87
N TRP A 87 9.58 0.00 2.07
CA TRP A 87 8.70 1.14 2.31
C TRP A 87 9.54 2.40 2.56
N VAL A 88 9.33 3.43 1.74
CA VAL A 88 10.11 4.66 1.77
C VAL A 88 9.19 5.84 2.02
N ASP A 89 9.47 6.62 3.05
CA ASP A 89 8.88 7.93 3.29
C ASP A 89 9.92 8.86 3.91
N GLU A 90 9.79 10.17 3.70
CA GLU A 90 10.71 11.15 4.26
C GLU A 90 10.65 11.20 5.80
N LYS A 91 9.44 11.05 6.39
CA LYS A 91 9.21 11.32 7.82
C LYS A 91 8.42 10.25 8.55
N PHE A 92 7.69 9.38 7.85
CA PHE A 92 6.76 8.39 8.42
C PHE A 92 5.77 9.00 9.42
N GLN A 93 5.29 10.21 9.12
CA GLN A 93 4.37 10.97 9.95
C GLN A 93 3.08 11.28 9.20
N GLY A 94 2.44 10.28 8.57
CA GLY A 94 1.14 10.47 7.89
C GLY A 94 1.22 11.25 6.55
N GLY A 95 2.43 11.41 6.00
CA GLY A 95 2.67 12.05 4.71
C GLY A 95 2.15 13.50 4.64
N ARG A 96 1.80 13.94 3.42
CA ARG A 96 1.35 15.32 3.18
C ARG A 96 0.10 15.68 3.98
N LEU A 97 -0.79 14.71 4.26
CA LEU A 97 -2.03 14.93 4.99
C LEU A 97 -1.76 15.53 6.38
N ASN A 98 -0.87 14.91 7.15
CA ASN A 98 -0.47 15.41 8.46
C ASN A 98 0.44 16.65 8.37
N ALA A 99 1.30 16.72 7.36
CA ALA A 99 2.33 17.77 7.29
C ALA A 99 1.82 19.13 6.76
N GLN A 100 0.78 19.16 5.93
CA GLN A 100 0.43 20.36 5.15
C GLN A 100 -1.05 20.75 5.21
N TYR A 101 -1.93 19.86 5.65
CA TYR A 101 -3.35 20.17 5.75
C TYR A 101 -3.72 20.40 7.22
N ARG A 102 -4.42 21.50 7.49
CA ARG A 102 -5.11 21.67 8.78
C ARG A 102 -6.25 20.68 8.85
N GLU A 103 -6.62 20.32 10.07
CA GLU A 103 -7.87 19.63 10.36
C GLU A 103 -9.03 20.45 9.78
N VAL A 104 -9.68 19.89 8.77
CA VAL A 104 -10.93 20.41 8.20
C VAL A 104 -12.05 19.58 8.82
N PRO A 105 -13.19 20.18 9.22
CA PRO A 105 -14.33 19.41 9.71
C PRO A 105 -14.66 18.28 8.72
N SER A 106 -14.48 17.05 9.19
CA SER A 106 -14.63 15.86 8.39
C SER A 106 -16.09 15.48 8.32
N ASN A 107 -16.67 15.43 7.12
CA ASN A 107 -17.97 14.77 6.88
C ASN A 107 -17.86 13.24 6.94
N THR A 108 -16.67 12.69 7.23
CA THR A 108 -16.42 11.26 7.36
C THR A 108 -16.61 10.85 8.81
N LYS A 109 -17.51 9.90 9.05
CA LYS A 109 -17.79 9.32 10.36
C LYS A 109 -16.54 8.75 11.01
N VAL A 110 -16.37 8.94 12.32
CA VAL A 110 -15.25 8.37 13.07
C VAL A 110 -15.20 6.83 12.97
N SER A 111 -16.37 6.19 12.92
CA SER A 111 -16.50 4.74 12.72
C SER A 111 -15.75 4.22 11.49
N LEU A 112 -15.60 5.01 10.43
CA LEU A 112 -14.84 4.61 9.24
C LEU A 112 -13.33 4.56 9.50
N PHE A 113 -12.80 5.45 10.35
CA PHE A 113 -11.39 5.40 10.77
C PHE A 113 -11.12 4.21 11.69
N ILE A 114 -12.04 3.90 12.61
CA ILE A 114 -11.98 2.70 13.44
C ILE A 114 -12.02 1.44 12.56
N ALA A 115 -12.92 1.39 11.58
CA ALA A 115 -13.00 0.27 10.64
C ALA A 115 -11.70 0.11 9.84
N PHE A 116 -11.12 1.21 9.36
CA PHE A 116 -9.83 1.20 8.66
C PHE A 116 -8.69 0.68 9.54
N ALA A 117 -8.59 1.14 10.79
CA ALA A 117 -7.59 0.68 11.76
C ALA A 117 -7.70 -0.81 12.09
N ARG A 118 -8.82 -1.46 11.75
CA ARG A 118 -9.04 -2.90 11.92
C ARG A 118 -9.09 -3.67 10.59
N ALA A 119 -8.83 -3.03 9.45
CA ALA A 119 -9.06 -3.62 8.13
C ALA A 119 -8.10 -4.77 7.79
N THR A 120 -6.85 -4.72 8.28
CA THR A 120 -5.81 -5.73 7.98
C THR A 120 -5.39 -6.49 9.23
N ALA A 121 -4.75 -7.66 9.08
CA ALA A 121 -4.25 -8.41 10.24
C ALA A 121 -3.15 -7.62 10.98
N ALA A 122 -2.27 -6.95 10.23
CA ALA A 122 -1.22 -6.12 10.78
C ALA A 122 -1.79 -4.96 11.62
N PHE A 123 -2.81 -4.26 11.11
CA PHE A 123 -3.39 -3.12 11.83
C PHE A 123 -4.18 -3.57 13.07
N ARG A 124 -4.93 -4.67 12.98
CA ARG A 124 -5.61 -5.26 14.15
C ARG A 124 -4.64 -5.59 15.27
N LYS A 125 -3.50 -6.22 14.93
CA LYS A 125 -2.46 -6.52 15.92
C LYS A 125 -1.95 -5.27 16.64
N ILE A 126 -1.87 -4.13 15.96
CA ILE A 126 -1.49 -2.83 16.55
C ILE A 126 -2.64 -2.26 17.40
N ALA A 127 -3.86 -2.26 16.86
CA ALA A 127 -5.05 -1.75 17.56
C ALA A 127 -5.34 -2.51 18.87
N ASP A 128 -5.06 -3.82 18.88
CA ASP A 128 -5.29 -4.72 20.02
C ASP A 128 -4.07 -4.76 20.99
N GLN A 129 -3.07 -3.89 20.83
CA GLN A 129 -1.94 -3.80 21.76
C GLN A 129 -2.40 -3.36 23.16
N ASP A 130 -1.66 -3.80 24.18
CA ASP A 130 -1.78 -3.36 25.56
C ASP A 130 -0.47 -2.67 26.00
N PRO A 131 -0.49 -1.36 26.33
CA PRO A 131 -1.65 -0.47 26.33
C PRO A 131 -2.14 -0.14 24.91
N THR A 132 -3.44 0.12 24.79
CA THR A 132 -4.07 0.53 23.52
C THR A 132 -3.36 1.77 22.97
N PRO A 133 -3.01 1.81 21.68
CA PRO A 133 -2.33 2.96 21.09
C PRO A 133 -3.12 4.26 21.33
N PRO A 134 -2.48 5.35 21.80
CA PRO A 134 -3.19 6.58 22.19
C PRO A 134 -4.08 7.16 21.08
N ALA A 135 -3.63 7.12 19.82
CA ALA A 135 -4.42 7.60 18.68
C ALA A 135 -5.67 6.75 18.42
N TYR A 136 -5.57 5.43 18.61
CA TYR A 136 -6.71 4.53 18.45
C TYR A 136 -7.70 4.70 19.61
N ALA A 137 -7.20 4.79 20.84
CA ALA A 137 -8.03 5.07 22.02
C ALA A 137 -8.77 6.41 21.91
N ALA A 138 -8.11 7.45 21.39
CA ALA A 138 -8.75 8.75 21.13
C ALA A 138 -9.91 8.64 20.14
N LEU A 139 -9.75 7.90 19.03
CA LEU A 139 -10.82 7.66 18.07
C LEU A 139 -11.99 6.87 18.68
N GLN A 140 -11.73 5.92 19.58
CA GLN A 140 -12.77 5.14 20.24
C GLN A 140 -13.62 5.98 21.21
N ALA A 141 -13.05 7.04 21.79
CA ALA A 141 -13.73 7.92 22.73
C ALA A 141 -14.57 9.02 22.06
N MET A 142 -14.45 9.20 20.74
CA MET A 142 -15.21 10.19 19.97
C MET A 142 -16.61 9.69 19.60
N ASP A 143 -17.50 10.62 19.21
CA ASP A 143 -18.78 10.26 18.59
C ASP A 143 -18.52 9.50 17.28
N GLN A 144 -19.24 8.40 17.07
CA GLN A 144 -19.00 7.47 15.96
C GLN A 144 -19.84 7.80 14.72
N ASP A 145 -20.82 8.71 14.84
CA ASP A 145 -21.72 9.14 13.78
C ASP A 145 -21.29 10.38 12.99
#